data_AF-A0A970T3R0-F1
#
_entry.id   AF-A0A970T3R0-F1
#
_cell.length_a   1.000
_cell.length_b   1.000
_cell.length_c   1.000
_cell.angle_alpha   90.00
_cell.angle_beta   90.00
_cell.angle_gamma   90.00
#
_symmetry.space_group_name_H-M   'P 1'
#
loop_
_entity.id
_entity.type
_entity.pdbx_description
1 polymer ?
#
loop_
_entity_poly.entity_id
_entity_poly.type
_entity_poly.pdbx_seq_one_letter_code
_entity_poly.pdbx_strand_id
1 'polypeptide(L)'
;MRILTILILVLSFNSFAQQNNDWITPFATVEFKENKIFYYHADDNMISQLAPMFKPEYLMIINNLNVIFKPDEFQYWKEIISNITSDIKYPVESIEDNTYFIKAFTLQTIWSINNKDALPSQQASEVILSLSENQNKTIANSAVLASDLFKLVQNYYKSKN
;
A
#
# COMPACT_ATOMS: atom_id res chain seq x y z
N MET A 1 -22.58 -18.34 55.76
CA MET A 1 -23.12 -17.84 54.48
C MET A 1 -22.15 -16.78 53.97
N ARG A 2 -21.37 -17.07 52.92
CA ARG A 2 -21.65 -16.74 51.50
C ARG A 2 -21.70 -15.21 51.31
N ILE A 3 -20.92 -14.51 50.49
CA ILE A 3 -20.07 -14.84 49.33
C ILE A 3 -19.06 -13.69 49.14
N LEU A 4 -17.85 -14.08 48.77
CA LEU A 4 -16.77 -13.28 48.16
C LEU A 4 -17.24 -12.65 46.84
N THR A 5 -17.13 -11.33 46.64
CA THR A 5 -16.91 -10.81 45.28
C THR A 5 -16.15 -9.48 45.33
N ILE A 6 -14.84 -9.57 45.12
CA ILE A 6 -14.00 -8.44 44.71
C ILE A 6 -14.35 -8.19 43.24
N LEU A 7 -15.05 -7.09 42.96
CA LEU A 7 -15.31 -6.65 41.59
C LEU A 7 -14.16 -5.74 41.15
N ILE A 8 -13.03 -6.33 40.78
CA ILE A 8 -12.02 -5.65 39.97
C ILE A 8 -12.59 -5.62 38.55
N LEU A 9 -13.26 -4.53 38.20
CA LEU A 9 -13.63 -4.25 36.82
C LEU A 9 -12.46 -3.49 36.18
N VAL A 10 -11.45 -4.24 35.72
CA VAL A 10 -10.51 -3.72 34.73
C VAL A 10 -11.28 -3.60 33.43
N LEU A 11 -11.91 -2.45 33.20
CA LEU A 11 -12.35 -2.05 31.86
C LEU A 11 -11.11 -1.58 31.09
N SER A 12 -10.24 -2.52 30.74
CA SER A 12 -9.21 -2.36 29.71
C SER A 12 -9.85 -2.60 28.35
N PHE A 13 -10.74 -1.71 27.95
CA PHE A 13 -11.20 -1.58 26.57
C PHE A 13 -11.49 -0.10 26.34
N ASN A 14 -11.21 0.37 25.12
CA ASN A 14 -11.12 1.77 24.68
C ASN A 14 -9.71 2.34 24.97
N SER A 15 -8.72 2.14 24.10
CA SER A 15 -8.72 2.80 22.79
C SER A 15 -7.71 2.15 21.84
N PHE A 16 -8.08 1.06 21.17
CA PHE A 16 -7.49 0.74 19.85
C PHE A 16 -8.23 1.54 18.79
N ALA A 17 -8.13 2.86 18.91
CA ALA A 17 -8.53 3.83 17.91
C ALA A 17 -7.32 4.71 17.62
N GLN A 18 -6.18 4.08 17.37
CA GLN A 18 -5.13 4.69 16.57
C GLN A 18 -5.27 4.08 15.18
N GLN A 19 -6.36 4.47 14.53
CA GLN A 19 -6.55 4.28 13.11
C GLN A 19 -5.42 5.09 12.46
N ASN A 20 -4.36 4.39 12.06
CA ASN A 20 -3.14 4.96 11.48
C ASN A 20 -3.50 6.07 10.48
N ASN A 21 -3.08 7.30 10.75
CA ASN A 21 -3.11 8.41 9.80
C ASN A 21 -2.03 8.27 8.71
N ASP A 22 -1.46 7.08 8.53
CA ASP A 22 -0.39 6.79 7.55
C ASP A 22 -0.94 6.45 6.15
N TRP A 23 -2.15 6.91 5.88
CA TRP A 23 -2.79 6.79 4.58
C TRP A 23 -2.06 7.69 3.58
N ILE A 24 -1.60 7.10 2.48
CA ILE A 24 -1.00 7.87 1.39
C ILE A 24 -2.04 8.68 0.63
N THR A 25 -3.26 8.15 0.53
CA THR A 25 -4.42 8.85 -0.03
C THR A 25 -5.58 8.72 0.95
N PRO A 26 -6.61 9.58 0.91
CA PRO A 26 -7.75 9.51 1.80
C PRO A 26 -8.47 8.15 1.82
N PHE A 27 -8.30 7.31 0.79
CA PHE A 27 -9.10 6.11 0.55
C PHE A 27 -8.31 4.85 0.20
N ALA A 28 -7.01 4.95 -0.05
CA ALA A 28 -6.13 3.83 -0.41
C ALA A 28 -4.71 4.01 0.17
N THR A 29 -4.15 2.93 0.72
CA THR A 29 -2.74 2.88 1.16
C THR A 29 -2.21 1.46 1.15
N VAL A 30 -0.89 1.33 1.32
CA VAL A 30 -0.21 0.04 1.47
C VAL A 30 0.64 0.02 2.74
N GLU A 31 0.67 -1.13 3.40
CA GLU A 31 1.61 -1.44 4.48
C GLU A 31 2.39 -2.72 4.14
N PHE A 32 3.65 -2.78 4.58
CA PHE A 32 4.50 -3.96 4.44
C PHE A 32 4.66 -4.59 5.82
N LYS A 33 4.27 -5.85 5.95
CA LYS A 33 4.50 -6.62 7.19
C LYS A 33 4.98 -8.01 6.81
N GLU A 34 6.11 -8.39 7.39
CA GLU A 34 6.78 -9.65 7.09
C GLU A 34 7.01 -9.79 5.57
N ASN A 35 6.45 -10.83 4.95
CA ASN A 35 6.57 -11.11 3.51
C ASN A 35 5.27 -10.80 2.75
N LYS A 36 4.45 -9.88 3.25
CA LYS A 36 3.15 -9.53 2.68
C LYS A 36 3.03 -8.03 2.44
N ILE A 37 2.35 -7.69 1.35
CA ILE A 37 1.86 -6.35 1.03
C ILE A 37 0.38 -6.32 1.43
N PHE A 38 0.03 -5.44 2.37
CA PHE A 38 -1.34 -5.21 2.79
C PHE A 38 -1.86 -3.97 2.07
N TYR A 39 -2.80 -4.19 1.16
CA TYR A 39 -3.47 -3.14 0.43
C TYR A 39 -4.79 -2.81 1.10
N TYR A 40 -4.87 -1.64 1.73
CA TYR A 40 -6.08 -1.14 2.35
C TYR A 40 -6.75 -0.17 1.40
N HIS A 41 -8.04 -0.38 1.18
CA HIS A 41 -8.82 0.55 0.36
C HIS A 41 -10.26 0.64 0.83
N ALA A 42 -10.88 1.78 0.58
CA ALA A 42 -12.33 1.92 0.54
C ALA A 42 -12.84 1.30 -0.78
N ASP A 43 -14.00 0.66 -0.77
CA ASP A 43 -14.69 0.29 -2.01
C ASP A 43 -16.18 0.55 -1.83
N ASP A 44 -16.61 1.75 -2.21
CA ASP A 44 -18.02 2.14 -2.11
C ASP A 44 -18.84 1.68 -3.31
N ASN A 45 -18.18 1.30 -4.41
CA ASN A 45 -18.84 0.89 -5.64
C ASN A 45 -18.74 -0.62 -5.81
N MET A 46 -19.86 -1.27 -6.08
CA MET A 46 -19.91 -2.67 -6.54
C MET A 46 -19.29 -2.87 -7.95
N ILE A 47 -18.38 -2.00 -8.37
CA ILE A 47 -17.66 -2.04 -9.64
C ILE A 47 -16.17 -1.95 -9.31
N SER A 48 -15.51 -3.10 -9.44
CA SER A 48 -14.14 -3.49 -9.11
C SER A 48 -13.01 -2.57 -9.63
N GLN A 49 -12.97 -1.30 -9.24
CA GLN A 49 -11.94 -0.35 -9.69
C GLN A 49 -10.65 -0.47 -8.88
N LEU A 50 -10.75 -0.75 -7.59
CA LEU A 50 -9.61 -0.84 -6.69
C LEU A 50 -9.18 -2.28 -6.40
N ALA A 51 -10.11 -3.23 -6.46
CA ALA A 51 -9.79 -4.65 -6.30
C ALA A 51 -9.00 -5.17 -7.52
N PRO A 52 -7.73 -5.60 -7.37
CA PRO A 52 -6.91 -6.05 -8.49
C PRO A 52 -7.49 -7.30 -9.16
N MET A 53 -7.47 -7.34 -10.50
CA MET A 53 -7.97 -8.44 -11.34
C MET A 53 -7.30 -9.78 -11.05
N PHE A 54 -6.02 -9.78 -10.66
CA PHE A 54 -5.33 -10.96 -10.14
C PHE A 54 -4.64 -10.61 -8.83
N LYS A 55 -4.55 -11.60 -7.93
CA LYS A 55 -4.04 -11.40 -6.58
C LYS A 55 -2.82 -12.29 -6.34
N PRO A 56 -1.59 -11.74 -6.41
CA PRO A 56 -0.39 -12.45 -5.99
C PRO A 56 -0.54 -12.98 -4.56
N GLU A 57 0.07 -14.12 -4.24
CA GLU A 57 -0.07 -14.76 -2.92
C GLU A 57 0.37 -13.85 -1.77
N TYR A 58 1.36 -12.98 -2.01
CA TYR A 58 1.85 -12.03 -1.03
C TYR A 58 1.08 -10.71 -0.97
N LEU A 59 0.07 -10.50 -1.83
CA LEU A 59 -0.81 -9.33 -1.77
C LEU A 59 -2.08 -9.66 -0.98
N MET A 60 -2.26 -9.03 0.17
CA MET A 60 -3.46 -9.12 1.01
C MET A 60 -4.31 -7.88 0.80
N ILE A 61 -5.54 -8.06 0.32
CA ILE A 61 -6.50 -6.98 0.09
C ILE A 61 -7.38 -6.86 1.33
N ILE A 62 -7.47 -5.66 1.89
CA ILE A 62 -8.28 -5.33 3.06
C ILE A 62 -9.22 -4.19 2.68
N ASN A 63 -10.51 -4.49 2.58
CA ASN A 63 -11.53 -3.48 2.37
C ASN A 63 -11.88 -2.81 3.71
N ASN A 64 -11.81 -1.48 3.76
CA ASN A 64 -12.21 -0.68 4.90
C ASN A 64 -13.42 0.19 4.53
N LEU A 65 -14.61 -0.29 4.86
CA LEU A 65 -15.90 0.34 4.54
C LEU A 65 -16.18 1.65 5.31
N ASN A 66 -15.27 2.09 6.19
CA ASN A 66 -15.47 3.30 6.99
C ASN A 66 -15.01 4.59 6.29
N VAL A 67 -14.53 4.47 5.06
CA VAL A 67 -13.99 5.58 4.28
C VAL A 67 -14.76 5.64 2.97
N ILE A 68 -15.32 6.81 2.65
CA ILE A 68 -16.04 7.03 1.39
C ILE A 68 -15.16 7.85 0.47
N PHE A 69 -15.08 7.50 -0.82
CA PHE A 69 -14.31 8.25 -1.82
C PHE A 69 -15.08 8.46 -3.11
N LYS A 70 -14.85 9.61 -3.74
CA LYS A 70 -15.43 9.95 -5.04
C LYS A 70 -14.48 9.55 -6.17
N PRO A 71 -15.00 9.13 -7.35
CA PRO A 71 -14.15 8.80 -8.50
C PRO A 71 -13.16 9.91 -8.90
N ASP A 72 -13.52 11.19 -8.77
CA ASP A 72 -12.63 12.31 -9.09
C ASP A 72 -11.45 12.43 -8.13
N GLU A 73 -11.65 12.05 -6.85
CA GLU A 73 -10.57 11.99 -5.87
C GLU A 73 -9.57 10.90 -6.26
N PHE A 74 -10.04 9.76 -6.77
CA PHE A 74 -9.17 8.71 -7.27
C PHE A 74 -8.30 9.19 -8.44
N GLN A 75 -8.87 9.89 -9.42
CA GLN A 75 -8.08 10.42 -10.54
C GLN A 75 -7.05 11.46 -10.08
N TYR A 76 -7.43 12.36 -9.18
CA TYR A 76 -6.52 13.33 -8.59
C TYR A 76 -5.33 12.63 -7.90
N TRP A 77 -5.60 11.66 -7.03
CA TRP A 77 -4.55 10.96 -6.31
C TRP A 77 -3.70 10.06 -7.21
N LYS A 78 -4.26 9.51 -8.28
CA LYS A 78 -3.49 8.79 -9.30
C LYS A 78 -2.44 9.68 -9.95
N GLU A 79 -2.78 10.92 -10.29
CA GLU A 79 -1.81 11.89 -10.82
C GLU A 79 -0.73 12.24 -9.80
N ILE A 80 -1.12 12.51 -8.55
CA ILE A 80 -0.17 12.79 -7.45
C ILE A 80 0.80 11.63 -7.26
N ILE A 81 0.31 10.40 -7.19
CA ILE A 81 1.13 9.19 -7.02
C ILE A 81 2.05 8.97 -8.22
N SER A 82 1.54 9.17 -9.44
CA SER A 82 2.37 9.08 -10.64
C SER A 82 3.47 10.15 -10.66
N ASN A 83 3.20 11.35 -10.14
CA ASN A 83 4.19 12.40 -10.04
C ASN A 83 5.29 12.04 -9.04
N ILE A 84 4.90 11.50 -7.86
CA ILE A 84 5.86 11.02 -6.83
C ILE A 84 6.80 9.96 -7.40
N THR A 85 6.26 8.98 -8.13
CA THR A 85 7.08 7.90 -8.70
C THR A 85 7.89 8.36 -9.91
N SER A 86 7.54 9.49 -10.53
CA SER A 86 8.29 10.09 -11.63
C SER A 86 9.38 11.10 -11.19
N ASP A 87 9.27 11.65 -9.98
CA ASP A 87 10.23 12.63 -9.46
C ASP A 87 11.51 11.91 -8.98
N ILE A 88 12.58 12.06 -9.77
CA ILE A 88 13.87 11.36 -9.62
C ILE A 88 14.71 11.93 -8.44
N LYS A 89 14.11 12.73 -7.56
CA LYS A 89 14.78 13.18 -6.32
C LYS A 89 14.94 12.08 -5.26
N TYR A 90 14.42 10.89 -5.52
CA TYR A 90 14.61 9.68 -4.70
C TYR A 90 15.77 8.82 -5.22
N PRO A 91 16.56 8.16 -4.35
CA PRO A 91 16.37 8.04 -2.90
C PRO A 91 16.82 9.28 -2.12
N VAL A 92 16.05 9.65 -1.10
CA VAL A 92 16.43 10.70 -0.14
C VAL A 92 17.11 10.01 1.06
N GLU A 93 18.03 10.70 1.75
CA GLU A 93 18.69 10.16 2.95
C GLU A 93 17.69 9.78 4.08
N SER A 94 16.45 10.27 4.04
CA SER A 94 15.46 10.04 5.09
C SER A 94 14.69 8.72 4.92
N ILE A 95 14.47 8.02 6.03
CA ILE A 95 13.70 6.77 6.08
C ILE A 95 12.23 7.01 5.69
N GLU A 96 11.68 8.15 6.10
CA GLU A 96 10.29 8.53 5.84
C GLU A 96 10.03 8.71 4.35
N ASP A 97 10.90 9.45 3.67
CA ASP A 97 10.84 9.69 2.24
C ASP A 97 10.93 8.36 1.46
N ASN A 98 11.91 7.52 1.79
CA ASN A 98 12.04 6.21 1.14
C ASN A 98 10.81 5.32 1.37
N THR A 99 10.24 5.36 2.57
CA THR A 99 9.00 4.63 2.88
C THR A 99 7.84 5.15 2.04
N TYR A 100 7.69 6.47 1.94
CA TYR A 100 6.63 7.11 1.17
C TYR A 100 6.74 6.76 -0.32
N PHE A 101 7.95 6.82 -0.89
CA PHE A 101 8.21 6.42 -2.27
C PHE A 101 7.88 4.95 -2.54
N ILE A 102 8.35 4.03 -1.68
CA ILE A 102 8.09 2.59 -1.82
C ILE A 102 6.58 2.31 -1.79
N LYS A 103 5.85 2.93 -0.87
CA LYS A 103 4.39 2.79 -0.77
C LYS A 103 3.69 3.37 -2.01
N ALA A 104 4.08 4.55 -2.49
CA ALA A 104 3.50 5.18 -3.69
C ALA A 104 3.72 4.33 -4.95
N PHE A 105 4.96 3.85 -5.15
CA PHE A 105 5.32 2.93 -6.23
C PHE A 105 4.47 1.65 -6.22
N THR A 106 4.31 1.06 -5.03
CA THR A 106 3.54 -0.17 -4.85
C THR A 106 2.05 0.07 -5.10
N LEU A 107 1.52 1.19 -4.63
CA LEU A 107 0.13 1.57 -4.82
C LEU A 107 -0.21 1.76 -6.31
N GLN A 108 0.63 2.48 -7.05
CA GLN A 108 0.48 2.62 -8.50
C GLN A 108 0.57 1.27 -9.22
N THR A 109 1.48 0.39 -8.79
CA THR A 109 1.61 -0.97 -9.34
C THR A 109 0.32 -1.77 -9.14
N ILE A 110 -0.29 -1.72 -7.95
CA ILE A 110 -1.56 -2.40 -7.67
C ILE A 110 -2.68 -1.85 -8.53
N TRP A 111 -2.81 -0.53 -8.63
CA TRP A 111 -3.86 0.10 -9.46
C TRP A 111 -3.72 -0.25 -10.95
N SER A 112 -2.48 -0.38 -11.42
CA SER A 112 -2.20 -0.81 -12.78
C SER A 112 -2.84 -2.16 -13.11
N ILE A 113 -2.88 -3.12 -12.16
CA ILE A 113 -3.42 -4.49 -12.34
C ILE A 113 -4.85 -4.51 -12.91
N ASN A 114 -5.63 -3.45 -12.71
CA ASN A 114 -6.98 -3.32 -13.26
C ASN A 114 -7.03 -2.83 -14.72
N ASN A 115 -5.90 -2.92 -15.43
CA ASN A 115 -5.74 -2.80 -16.88
C ASN A 115 -6.11 -1.44 -17.48
N LYS A 116 -6.10 -0.35 -16.70
CA LYS A 116 -6.38 1.00 -17.20
C LYS A 116 -5.35 2.06 -16.80
N ASP A 117 -4.44 1.72 -15.90
CA ASP A 117 -3.47 2.67 -15.36
C ASP A 117 -2.04 2.33 -15.82
N ALA A 118 -1.21 3.36 -15.92
CA ALA A 118 0.18 3.21 -16.29
C ALA A 118 0.97 2.63 -15.11
N LEU A 119 1.75 1.60 -15.40
CA LEU A 119 2.77 1.10 -14.49
C LEU A 119 3.75 2.23 -14.10
N PRO A 120 4.37 2.14 -12.91
CA PRO A 120 5.53 2.96 -12.59
C PRO A 120 6.59 2.92 -13.69
N SER A 121 7.31 4.02 -13.87
CA SER A 121 8.35 4.14 -14.89
C SER A 121 9.53 3.18 -14.65
N GLN A 122 10.33 2.94 -15.68
CA GLN A 122 11.55 2.14 -15.56
C GLN A 122 12.54 2.77 -14.58
N GLN A 123 12.65 4.10 -14.58
CA GLN A 123 13.48 4.86 -13.64
C GLN A 123 13.01 4.63 -12.19
N ALA A 124 11.69 4.65 -11.95
CA ALA A 124 11.13 4.37 -10.62
C ALA A 124 11.49 2.95 -10.15
N SER A 125 11.44 1.98 -11.07
CA SER A 125 11.85 0.60 -10.78
C SER A 125 13.33 0.50 -10.42
N GLU A 126 14.21 1.26 -11.05
CA GLU A 126 15.64 1.29 -10.73
C GLU A 126 15.90 1.86 -9.32
N VAL A 127 15.15 2.89 -8.93
CA VAL A 127 15.20 3.44 -7.56
C VAL A 127 14.76 2.38 -6.54
N ILE A 128 13.65 1.68 -6.77
CA ILE A 128 13.21 0.59 -5.89
C ILE A 128 14.26 -0.51 -5.78
N LEU A 129 14.89 -0.89 -6.89
CA LEU A 129 15.96 -1.89 -6.87
C LEU A 129 17.16 -1.41 -6.03
N SER A 130 17.56 -0.15 -6.15
CA SER A 130 18.62 0.42 -5.30
C SER A 130 18.22 0.43 -3.82
N LEU A 131 16.97 0.76 -3.51
CA LEU A 131 16.45 0.74 -2.13
C LEU A 131 16.40 -0.68 -1.53
N SER A 132 16.36 -1.72 -2.35
CA SER A 132 16.41 -3.12 -1.88
C SER A 132 17.77 -3.49 -1.24
N GLU A 133 18.81 -2.70 -1.52
CA GLU A 133 20.16 -2.87 -0.97
C GLU A 133 20.42 -1.92 0.23
N ASN A 134 19.39 -1.23 0.73
CA ASN A 134 19.53 -0.25 1.81
C ASN A 134 19.98 -0.93 3.12
N GLN A 135 20.82 -0.23 3.89
CA GLN A 135 21.29 -0.71 5.20
C GLN A 135 20.14 -0.89 6.21
N ASN A 136 19.08 -0.09 6.09
CA ASN A 136 17.85 -0.26 6.86
C ASN A 136 17.04 -1.44 6.30
N LYS A 137 17.00 -2.54 7.05
CA LYS A 137 16.30 -3.77 6.68
C LYS A 137 14.81 -3.57 6.40
N THR A 138 14.13 -2.65 7.09
CA THR A 138 12.70 -2.38 6.85
C THR A 138 12.49 -1.77 5.45
N ILE A 139 13.34 -0.82 5.06
CA ILE A 139 13.34 -0.22 3.73
C ILE A 139 13.68 -1.28 2.68
N ALA A 140 14.78 -2.00 2.88
CA ALA A 140 15.23 -3.04 1.96
C ALA A 140 14.15 -4.11 1.71
N ASN A 141 13.56 -4.68 2.76
CA ASN A 141 12.53 -5.70 2.64
C ASN A 141 11.26 -5.17 1.95
N SER A 142 10.84 -3.95 2.26
CA SER A 142 9.67 -3.32 1.62
C SER A 142 9.93 -3.09 0.12
N ALA A 143 11.13 -2.65 -0.23
CA ALA A 143 11.55 -2.44 -1.62
C ALA A 143 11.65 -3.77 -2.40
N VAL A 144 12.14 -4.86 -1.77
CA VAL A 144 12.12 -6.21 -2.38
C VAL A 144 10.70 -6.62 -2.72
N LEU A 145 9.76 -6.53 -1.77
CA LEU A 145 8.35 -6.89 -2.00
C LEU A 145 7.71 -6.03 -3.11
N ALA A 146 7.98 -4.73 -3.10
CA ALA A 146 7.50 -3.80 -4.12
C ALA A 146 8.04 -4.15 -5.53
N SER A 147 9.34 -4.44 -5.63
CA SER A 147 10.00 -4.87 -6.87
C SER A 147 9.43 -6.18 -7.39
N ASP A 148 9.24 -7.17 -6.52
CA ASP A 148 8.68 -8.47 -6.89
C ASP A 148 7.25 -8.34 -7.41
N LEU A 149 6.43 -7.49 -6.77
CA LEU A 149 5.09 -7.17 -7.24
C LEU A 149 5.14 -6.58 -8.65
N PHE A 150 5.96 -5.55 -8.84
CA PHE A 150 6.10 -4.89 -10.13
C PHE A 150 6.52 -5.85 -11.24
N LYS A 151 7.49 -6.74 -10.97
CA LYS A 151 7.92 -7.77 -11.93
C LYS A 151 6.78 -8.73 -12.28
N LEU A 152 6.01 -9.19 -11.28
CA LEU A 152 4.86 -10.04 -11.55
C LEU A 152 3.84 -9.35 -12.46
N VAL A 153 3.52 -8.09 -12.17
CA VAL A 153 2.57 -7.31 -12.96
C VAL A 153 3.08 -7.04 -14.37
N GLN A 154 4.35 -6.65 -14.52
CA GLN A 154 4.98 -6.50 -15.84
C GLN A 154 4.91 -7.78 -16.66
N ASN A 155 5.23 -8.93 -16.05
CA ASN A 155 5.19 -10.22 -16.72
C ASN A 155 3.76 -10.64 -17.11
N TYR A 156 2.79 -10.34 -16.25
CA TYR A 156 1.38 -10.52 -16.57
C TYR A 156 0.99 -9.76 -17.86
N TYR A 157 1.36 -8.48 -17.97
CA TYR A 157 1.09 -7.70 -19.19
C TYR A 157 1.82 -8.23 -20.43
N LYS A 158 3.10 -8.61 -20.29
CA LYS A 158 3.85 -9.22 -21.40
C LYS A 158 3.24 -10.53 -21.89
N SER A 159 2.60 -11.31 -21.02
CA SER A 159 1.97 -12.58 -21.38
C SER A 159 0.62 -12.44 -22.11
N LYS A 160 0.03 -11.24 -22.08
CA LYS A 160 -1.28 -10.93 -22.68
C LYS A 160 -1.20 -10.25 -24.05
N ASN A 161 -0.02 -9.75 -24.42
CA ASN A 161 0.30 -9.15 -25.71
C ASN A 161 1.09 -10.14 -26.57
#